data_AF-A0A419GIL9-F1
#
_entry.id   AF-A0A419GIL9-F1
#
_cell.length_a   1.000
_cell.length_b   1.000
_cell.length_c   1.000
_cell.angle_alpha   90.00
_cell.angle_beta   90.00
_cell.angle_gamma   90.00
#
_symmetry.space_group_name_H-M   'P 1'
#
loop_
_entity.id
_entity.type
_entity.pdbx_description
1 polymer ?
#
loop_
_entity_poly.entity_id
_entity_poly.type
_entity_poly.pdbx_seq_one_letter_code
_entity_poly.pdbx_strand_id
1 'polypeptide(L)'
;MAEQIIKPDLNFINDVINSGGESLKKCFQCATCSVVCNVTPDDKPFPRKEMAHAQWGLKDKLFSNPDIWLCHQCSDCTAYCPRGAKPGEVLGAIRKLSLQHYSSPKLLAKMAGDIKYFLLLFAVPVLIFLTYLGITGKLDFANVPKDPVKGIVFSKLIPTTFFIDPVFMAAAAFAVIVFARGIMRYWNDMSRNAGTKGGSIIGAAISAITEILAHRRFNKCEATKGRSISHMLVFYSFAGLAITTTWALIYLYGPVIMKFLGMEPLQWLLGESPYPLTDPMKILGNVSAAGLALGILLVIFNRIKNSAKAGIGSYYDWLFIGVVFFVMATGILSEVFRLMNNEMLAYPTYIAHLSFVFFLFAYAPFSKMAHMVYRATAMVFAKQAGRE
;
A
#
# COMPACT_ATOMS: atom_id res chain seq x y z
N MET A 1 -17.50 -39.98 -14.08
CA MET A 1 -17.08 -38.60 -13.78
C MET A 1 -18.30 -37.73 -13.95
N ALA A 2 -18.74 -37.01 -12.92
CA ALA A 2 -19.87 -36.09 -13.05
C ALA A 2 -19.47 -34.97 -14.03
N GLU A 3 -20.32 -34.68 -15.00
CA GLU A 3 -20.10 -33.62 -15.99
C GLU A 3 -20.11 -32.26 -15.28
N GLN A 4 -18.94 -31.64 -15.14
CA GLN A 4 -18.84 -30.32 -14.55
C GLN A 4 -19.17 -29.26 -15.60
N ILE A 5 -20.42 -28.79 -15.60
CA ILE A 5 -20.86 -27.72 -16.49
C ILE A 5 -20.14 -26.42 -16.12
N ILE A 6 -19.22 -25.98 -16.97
CA ILE A 6 -18.56 -24.68 -16.82
C ILE A 6 -19.49 -23.61 -17.41
N LYS A 7 -19.98 -22.70 -16.56
CA LYS A 7 -20.78 -21.55 -17.01
C LYS A 7 -19.93 -20.28 -17.02
N PRO A 8 -19.59 -19.71 -18.20
CA PRO A 8 -18.83 -18.49 -18.28
C PRO A 8 -19.57 -17.28 -17.69
N ASP A 9 -18.87 -16.47 -16.88
CA ASP A 9 -19.37 -15.16 -16.42
C ASP A 9 -18.90 -14.05 -17.38
N LEU A 10 -19.81 -13.64 -18.27
CA LEU A 10 -19.54 -12.58 -19.25
C LEU A 10 -19.33 -11.21 -18.59
N ASN A 11 -20.00 -10.94 -17.46
CA ASN A 11 -19.83 -9.67 -16.75
C ASN A 11 -18.44 -9.59 -16.14
N PHE A 12 -17.96 -10.67 -15.55
CA PHE A 12 -16.60 -10.72 -15.03
C PHE A 12 -15.54 -10.59 -16.13
N ILE A 13 -15.75 -11.17 -17.31
CA ILE A 13 -14.85 -10.96 -18.46
C ILE A 13 -14.79 -9.46 -18.83
N ASN A 14 -15.94 -8.79 -18.89
CA ASN A 14 -16.00 -7.35 -19.17
C ASN A 14 -15.33 -6.52 -18.07
N ASP A 15 -15.50 -6.88 -16.80
CA ASP A 15 -14.82 -6.23 -15.68
C ASP A 15 -13.29 -6.34 -15.79
N VAL A 16 -12.76 -7.50 -16.21
CA VAL A 16 -11.32 -7.69 -16.45
C VAL A 16 -10.84 -6.81 -17.60
N ILE A 17 -11.58 -6.76 -18.72
CA ILE A 17 -11.28 -5.88 -19.87
C ILE A 17 -11.23 -4.41 -19.43
N ASN A 18 -12.27 -3.94 -18.75
CA ASN A 18 -12.39 -2.57 -18.26
C ASN A 18 -11.34 -2.21 -17.18
N SER A 19 -10.76 -3.21 -16.53
CA SER A 19 -9.71 -3.03 -15.51
C SER A 19 -8.28 -3.08 -16.07
N GLY A 20 -8.12 -3.09 -17.40
CA GLY A 20 -6.82 -3.08 -18.09
C GLY A 20 -6.36 -4.46 -18.60
N GLY A 21 -7.24 -5.47 -18.56
CA GLY A 21 -6.99 -6.82 -19.11
C GLY A 21 -7.49 -7.02 -20.54
N GLU A 22 -7.64 -5.96 -21.33
CA GLU A 22 -8.24 -5.93 -22.68
C GLU A 22 -7.71 -7.02 -23.64
N SER A 23 -6.45 -7.41 -23.50
CA SER A 23 -5.80 -8.38 -24.38
C SER A 23 -6.03 -9.85 -23.99
N LEU A 24 -6.82 -10.14 -22.93
CA LEU A 24 -7.03 -11.50 -22.43
C LEU A 24 -7.54 -12.46 -23.53
N LYS A 25 -8.39 -11.98 -24.44
CA LYS A 25 -8.96 -12.78 -25.55
C LYS A 25 -7.95 -13.09 -26.67
N LYS A 26 -6.78 -12.46 -26.68
CA LYS A 26 -5.71 -12.76 -27.66
C LYS A 26 -4.93 -14.04 -27.32
N CYS A 27 -5.03 -14.52 -26.08
CA CYS A 27 -4.33 -15.71 -25.61
C CYS A 27 -4.82 -16.97 -26.34
N PHE A 28 -3.90 -17.83 -26.74
CA PHE A 28 -4.14 -19.09 -27.44
C PHE A 28 -3.45 -20.26 -26.73
N GLN A 29 -3.08 -20.06 -25.46
CA GLN A 29 -2.60 -21.12 -24.56
C GLN A 29 -1.27 -21.79 -24.94
N CYS A 30 -0.33 -21.07 -25.58
CA CYS A 30 0.98 -21.59 -25.99
C CYS A 30 2.02 -21.83 -24.88
N ALA A 31 1.72 -21.49 -23.62
CA ALA A 31 2.59 -21.67 -22.45
C ALA A 31 3.90 -20.87 -22.37
N THR A 32 4.30 -20.07 -23.38
CA THR A 32 5.52 -19.23 -23.33
C THR A 32 5.60 -18.41 -22.04
N CYS A 33 4.48 -17.81 -21.62
CA CYS A 33 4.40 -17.01 -20.40
C CYS A 33 4.75 -17.77 -19.12
N SER A 34 4.50 -19.07 -19.05
CA SER A 34 4.86 -19.90 -17.90
C SER A 34 6.33 -20.31 -17.94
N VAL A 35 6.86 -20.62 -19.12
CA VAL A 35 8.27 -21.01 -19.28
C VAL A 35 9.21 -19.86 -18.91
N VAL A 36 8.88 -18.62 -19.28
CA VAL A 36 9.74 -17.44 -18.98
C VAL A 36 9.56 -16.89 -17.55
N CYS A 37 8.64 -17.44 -16.75
CA CYS A 37 8.31 -16.90 -15.45
C CYS A 37 9.20 -17.49 -14.34
N ASN A 38 10.27 -16.78 -13.96
CA ASN A 38 11.26 -17.26 -12.97
C ASN A 38 10.75 -17.46 -11.52
N VAL A 39 9.48 -17.15 -11.26
CA VAL A 39 8.81 -17.36 -9.97
C VAL A 39 7.68 -18.39 -10.04
N THR A 40 7.51 -19.05 -11.18
CA THR A 40 6.56 -20.14 -11.31
C THR A 40 7.15 -21.43 -10.74
N PRO A 41 6.40 -22.21 -9.95
CA PRO A 41 6.81 -23.56 -9.57
C PRO A 41 6.62 -24.56 -10.71
N ASP A 42 7.47 -25.59 -10.74
CA ASP A 42 7.52 -26.60 -11.81
C ASP A 42 6.25 -27.46 -11.86
N ASP A 43 5.71 -27.83 -10.70
CA ASP A 43 4.52 -28.69 -10.55
C ASP A 43 3.21 -27.94 -10.81
N LYS A 44 3.21 -26.62 -10.59
CA LYS A 44 2.01 -25.76 -10.60
C LYS A 44 2.29 -24.46 -11.35
N PRO A 45 2.47 -24.53 -12.69
CA PRO A 45 2.86 -23.36 -13.47
C PRO A 45 1.76 -22.28 -13.55
N PHE A 46 2.18 -21.02 -13.61
CA PHE A 46 1.36 -19.82 -13.89
C PHE A 46 2.13 -18.91 -14.88
N PRO A 47 1.53 -17.93 -15.59
CA PRO A 47 0.12 -17.51 -15.58
C PRO A 47 -0.77 -18.18 -16.65
N ARG A 48 -0.32 -19.24 -17.37
CA ARG A 48 -1.09 -19.80 -18.49
C ARG A 48 -2.52 -20.20 -18.09
N LYS A 49 -2.67 -20.96 -16.99
CA LYS A 49 -3.98 -21.42 -16.51
C LYS A 49 -4.87 -20.24 -16.07
N GLU A 50 -4.29 -19.22 -15.46
CA GLU A 50 -4.99 -17.99 -15.08
C GLU A 50 -5.51 -17.24 -16.30
N MET A 51 -4.74 -17.22 -17.40
CA MET A 51 -5.21 -16.66 -18.67
C MET A 51 -6.42 -17.41 -19.22
N ALA A 52 -6.43 -18.75 -19.14
CA ALA A 52 -7.57 -19.55 -19.56
C ALA A 52 -8.81 -19.26 -18.68
N HIS A 53 -8.63 -19.24 -17.35
CA HIS A 53 -9.70 -18.89 -16.42
C HIS A 53 -10.26 -17.48 -16.67
N ALA A 54 -9.40 -16.51 -17.01
CA ALA A 54 -9.83 -15.17 -17.36
C ALA A 54 -10.63 -15.15 -18.67
N GLN A 55 -10.21 -15.91 -19.69
CA GLN A 55 -10.92 -16.03 -20.95
C GLN A 55 -12.32 -16.62 -20.81
N TRP A 56 -12.49 -17.57 -19.88
CA TRP A 56 -13.76 -18.25 -19.61
C TRP A 56 -14.59 -17.60 -18.50
N GLY A 57 -14.11 -16.50 -17.91
CA GLY A 57 -14.84 -15.80 -16.85
C GLY A 57 -14.95 -16.60 -15.53
N LEU A 58 -13.97 -17.46 -15.23
CA LEU A 58 -13.98 -18.29 -14.01
C LEU A 58 -13.50 -17.50 -12.79
N LYS A 59 -14.32 -16.55 -12.38
CA LYS A 59 -14.05 -15.62 -11.28
C LYS A 59 -13.59 -16.31 -10.00
N ASP A 60 -14.34 -17.32 -9.55
CA ASP A 60 -14.03 -17.99 -8.29
C ASP A 60 -12.67 -18.69 -8.34
N LYS A 61 -12.35 -19.33 -9.47
CA LYS A 61 -11.05 -19.98 -9.71
C LYS A 61 -9.88 -19.01 -9.76
N LEU A 62 -10.13 -17.73 -10.04
CA LEU A 62 -9.10 -16.69 -10.03
C LEU A 62 -8.97 -16.04 -8.66
N PHE A 63 -10.09 -15.65 -8.04
CA PHE A 63 -10.09 -14.93 -6.77
C PHE A 63 -9.65 -15.79 -5.59
N SER A 64 -9.80 -17.11 -5.67
CA SER A 64 -9.31 -18.06 -4.67
C SER A 64 -7.93 -18.65 -5.01
N ASN A 65 -7.23 -18.14 -6.03
CA ASN A 65 -5.94 -18.67 -6.46
C ASN A 65 -4.79 -17.80 -5.92
N PRO A 66 -3.89 -18.33 -5.07
CA PRO A 66 -2.76 -17.57 -4.54
C PRO A 66 -1.82 -17.05 -5.64
N ASP A 67 -1.77 -17.69 -6.81
CA ASP A 67 -0.87 -17.34 -7.91
C ASP A 67 -1.06 -15.92 -8.42
N ILE A 68 -2.30 -15.41 -8.35
CA ILE A 68 -2.56 -14.02 -8.72
C ILE A 68 -1.73 -13.10 -7.83
N TRP A 69 -1.53 -13.40 -6.54
CA TRP A 69 -0.75 -12.57 -5.62
C TRP A 69 0.73 -12.95 -5.52
N LEU A 70 1.11 -14.19 -5.86
CA LEU A 70 2.51 -14.63 -5.93
C LEU A 70 3.25 -14.00 -7.11
N CYS A 71 2.56 -13.76 -8.23
CA CYS A 71 3.14 -13.05 -9.38
C CYS A 71 3.73 -11.67 -8.98
N HIS A 72 4.95 -11.36 -9.43
CA HIS A 72 5.63 -10.10 -9.11
C HIS A 72 5.22 -8.91 -9.99
N GLN A 73 4.39 -9.14 -11.01
CA GLN A 73 4.07 -8.13 -12.03
C GLN A 73 5.34 -7.58 -12.71
N CYS A 74 6.34 -8.43 -12.98
CA CYS A 74 7.58 -8.01 -13.64
C CYS A 74 7.43 -7.73 -15.15
N SER A 75 6.34 -8.24 -15.75
CA SER A 75 6.01 -8.17 -17.17
C SER A 75 6.90 -8.97 -18.11
N ASP A 76 7.74 -9.89 -17.62
CA ASP A 76 8.48 -10.83 -18.48
C ASP A 76 7.52 -11.61 -19.38
N CYS A 77 6.48 -12.21 -18.80
CA CYS A 77 5.43 -12.92 -19.55
C CYS A 77 4.72 -12.06 -20.60
N THR A 78 4.67 -10.73 -20.41
CA THR A 78 4.10 -9.80 -21.38
C THR A 78 5.08 -9.54 -22.53
N ALA A 79 6.35 -9.29 -22.21
CA ALA A 79 7.39 -9.02 -23.20
C ALA A 79 7.61 -10.17 -24.17
N TYR A 80 7.51 -11.42 -23.70
CA TYR A 80 7.72 -12.62 -24.53
C TYR A 80 6.44 -13.20 -25.14
N CYS A 81 5.27 -12.57 -24.94
CA CYS A 81 4.01 -13.13 -25.46
C CYS A 81 3.91 -12.94 -26.99
N PRO A 82 3.89 -14.01 -27.81
CA PRO A 82 3.90 -13.89 -29.28
C PRO A 82 2.60 -13.32 -29.86
N ARG A 83 1.52 -13.30 -29.07
CA ARG A 83 0.21 -12.77 -29.45
C ARG A 83 -0.08 -11.39 -28.88
N GLY A 84 0.82 -10.84 -28.06
CA GLY A 84 0.56 -9.62 -27.31
C GLY A 84 -0.66 -9.72 -26.39
N ALA A 85 -0.86 -10.88 -25.74
CA ALA A 85 -1.97 -11.11 -24.81
C ALA A 85 -1.75 -10.49 -23.42
N LYS A 86 -0.57 -9.90 -23.19
CA LYS A 86 -0.15 -9.17 -21.98
C LYS A 86 -0.57 -9.84 -20.65
N PRO A 87 -0.09 -11.07 -20.34
CA PRO A 87 -0.52 -11.80 -19.15
C PRO A 87 -0.27 -11.07 -17.83
N GLY A 88 0.81 -10.27 -17.76
CA GLY A 88 1.09 -9.44 -16.58
C GLY A 88 -0.09 -8.52 -16.29
N GLU A 89 -0.50 -7.71 -17.26
CA GLU A 89 -1.58 -6.74 -17.17
C GLU A 89 -2.92 -7.40 -16.84
N VAL A 90 -3.22 -8.56 -17.44
CA VAL A 90 -4.41 -9.35 -17.11
C VAL A 90 -4.42 -9.79 -15.64
N LEU A 91 -3.31 -10.32 -15.12
CA LEU A 91 -3.22 -10.67 -13.70
C LEU A 91 -3.32 -9.42 -12.79
N GLY A 92 -2.78 -8.29 -13.24
CA GLY A 92 -2.91 -7.00 -12.56
C GLY A 92 -4.37 -6.55 -12.45
N ALA A 93 -5.15 -6.67 -13.53
CA ALA A 93 -6.58 -6.38 -13.54
C ALA A 93 -7.35 -7.33 -12.60
N ILE A 94 -7.04 -8.63 -12.63
CA ILE A 94 -7.66 -9.63 -11.74
C ILE A 94 -7.38 -9.33 -10.27
N ARG A 95 -6.16 -8.92 -9.91
CA ARG A 95 -5.85 -8.49 -8.53
C ARG A 95 -6.67 -7.29 -8.09
N LYS A 96 -6.84 -6.28 -8.96
CA LYS A 96 -7.66 -5.11 -8.66
C LYS A 96 -9.09 -5.53 -8.33
N LEU A 97 -9.67 -6.39 -9.15
CA LEU A 97 -11.03 -6.91 -8.94
C LEU A 97 -11.13 -7.82 -7.71
N SER A 98 -10.11 -8.65 -7.45
CA SER A 98 -10.01 -9.50 -6.26
C SER A 98 -9.98 -8.65 -4.99
N LEU A 99 -9.20 -7.58 -4.97
CA LEU A 99 -9.17 -6.63 -3.87
C LEU A 99 -10.53 -5.97 -3.64
N GLN A 100 -11.19 -5.50 -4.71
CA GLN A 100 -12.54 -4.93 -4.60
C GLN A 100 -13.58 -5.94 -4.08
N HIS A 101 -13.39 -7.23 -4.35
CA HIS A 101 -14.26 -8.29 -3.88
C HIS A 101 -14.11 -8.59 -2.38
N TYR A 102 -12.88 -8.59 -1.88
CA TYR A 102 -12.57 -8.92 -0.49
C TYR A 102 -12.65 -7.71 0.46
N SER A 103 -12.36 -6.50 -0.03
CA SER A 103 -12.43 -5.28 0.78
C SER A 103 -13.89 -4.83 1.00
N SER A 104 -14.24 -4.55 2.25
CA SER A 104 -15.58 -4.09 2.67
C SER A 104 -15.47 -2.76 3.42
N PRO A 105 -16.35 -1.77 3.21
CA PRO A 105 -17.57 -1.83 2.40
C PRO A 105 -17.31 -1.74 0.89
N LYS A 106 -18.13 -2.44 0.10
CA LYS A 106 -18.00 -2.52 -1.37
C LYS A 106 -18.11 -1.16 -2.06
N LEU A 107 -18.95 -0.27 -1.52
CA LEU A 107 -19.10 1.09 -2.06
C LEU A 107 -17.76 1.83 -2.03
N LEU A 108 -17.07 1.80 -0.88
CA LEU A 108 -15.78 2.46 -0.74
C LEU A 108 -14.70 1.82 -1.60
N ALA A 109 -14.70 0.49 -1.71
CA ALA A 109 -13.79 -0.24 -2.61
C ALA A 109 -13.98 0.15 -4.08
N LYS A 110 -15.23 0.38 -4.50
CA LYS A 110 -15.55 0.85 -5.85
C LYS A 110 -15.10 2.30 -6.05
N MET A 111 -15.39 3.19 -5.09
CA MET A 111 -15.01 4.60 -5.16
C MET A 111 -13.50 4.79 -5.20
N ALA A 112 -12.75 4.11 -4.33
CA ALA A 112 -11.28 4.19 -4.29
C ALA A 112 -10.62 3.65 -5.57
N GLY A 113 -11.32 2.80 -6.32
CA GLY A 113 -10.84 2.24 -7.58
C GLY A 113 -11.09 3.09 -8.82
N ASP A 114 -11.77 4.24 -8.69
CA ASP A 114 -12.23 5.10 -9.79
C ASP A 114 -11.85 6.58 -9.54
N ILE A 115 -11.20 7.19 -10.54
CA ILE A 115 -10.69 8.56 -10.51
C ILE A 115 -11.76 9.61 -10.21
N LYS A 116 -13.01 9.35 -10.61
CA LYS A 116 -14.13 10.29 -10.42
C LYS A 116 -14.38 10.61 -8.95
N TYR A 117 -14.07 9.68 -8.05
CA TYR A 117 -14.30 9.86 -6.61
C TYR A 117 -13.06 10.33 -5.87
N PHE A 118 -11.93 10.56 -6.55
CA PHE A 118 -10.69 10.98 -5.90
C PHE A 118 -10.89 12.27 -5.08
N LEU A 119 -11.42 13.33 -5.70
CA LEU A 119 -11.64 14.61 -5.02
C LEU A 119 -12.63 14.47 -3.86
N LEU A 120 -13.66 13.65 -4.03
CA LEU A 120 -14.65 13.40 -2.97
C LEU A 120 -14.02 12.69 -1.76
N LEU A 121 -13.23 11.63 -2.01
CA LEU A 121 -12.55 10.89 -0.94
C LEU A 121 -11.46 11.72 -0.27
N PHE A 122 -10.75 12.55 -1.03
CA PHE A 122 -9.73 13.46 -0.49
C PHE A 122 -10.34 14.64 0.28
N ALA A 123 -11.56 15.07 -0.08
CA ALA A 123 -12.27 16.10 0.68
C ALA A 123 -12.60 15.65 2.12
N VAL A 124 -12.77 14.34 2.38
CA VAL A 124 -13.09 13.83 3.72
C VAL A 124 -12.05 14.27 4.77
N PRO A 125 -10.75 13.94 4.66
CA PRO A 125 -9.77 14.42 5.63
C PRO A 125 -9.64 15.95 5.67
N VAL A 126 -9.68 16.62 4.50
CA VAL A 126 -9.57 18.08 4.44
C VAL A 126 -10.70 18.73 5.25
N LEU A 127 -11.94 18.28 5.07
CA LEU A 127 -13.09 18.79 5.80
C LEU A 127 -13.01 18.47 7.29
N ILE A 128 -12.49 17.31 7.70
CA ILE A 128 -12.27 16.98 9.12
C ILE A 128 -11.36 18.04 9.77
N PHE A 129 -10.21 18.36 9.16
CA PHE A 129 -9.27 19.33 9.71
C PHE A 129 -9.79 20.77 9.62
N LEU A 130 -10.39 21.17 8.49
CA LEU A 130 -10.95 22.53 8.33
C LEU A 130 -12.12 22.79 9.28
N THR A 131 -12.98 21.79 9.51
CA THR A 131 -14.09 21.90 10.47
C THR A 131 -13.56 22.12 11.89
N TYR A 132 -12.51 21.39 12.29
CA TYR A 132 -11.87 21.58 13.58
C TYR A 132 -11.29 23.01 13.73
N LEU A 133 -10.59 23.50 12.71
CA LEU A 133 -10.03 24.86 12.73
C LEU A 133 -11.12 25.94 12.77
N GLY A 134 -12.23 25.73 12.05
CA GLY A 134 -13.39 26.63 12.08
C GLY A 134 -14.03 26.71 13.47
N ILE A 135 -14.26 25.56 14.12
CA ILE A 135 -14.83 25.48 15.47
C ILE A 135 -13.91 26.12 16.52
N THR A 136 -12.59 25.95 16.36
CA THR A 136 -11.61 26.48 17.32
C THR A 136 -11.15 27.91 17.02
N GLY A 137 -11.64 28.54 15.95
CA GLY A 137 -11.26 29.90 15.55
C GLY A 137 -9.82 30.02 15.04
N LYS A 138 -9.16 28.91 14.68
CA LYS A 138 -7.73 28.86 14.27
C LYS A 138 -7.52 28.88 12.76
N LEU A 139 -8.49 29.41 12.01
CA LEU A 139 -8.36 29.63 10.57
C LEU A 139 -7.44 30.81 10.25
N ASP A 140 -7.32 31.78 11.16
CA ASP A 140 -6.30 32.82 11.08
C ASP A 140 -4.99 32.30 11.66
N PHE A 141 -4.10 31.86 10.75
CA PHE A 141 -2.80 31.29 11.07
C PHE A 141 -1.85 32.25 11.77
N ALA A 142 -2.03 33.58 11.62
CA ALA A 142 -1.19 34.57 12.28
C ALA A 142 -1.43 34.61 13.80
N ASN A 143 -2.63 34.26 14.25
CA ASN A 143 -3.03 34.30 15.66
C ASN A 143 -2.71 33.01 16.42
N VAL A 144 -2.14 32.00 15.76
CA VAL A 144 -1.76 30.75 16.43
C VAL A 144 -0.55 31.01 17.32
N PRO A 145 -0.62 30.74 18.64
CA PRO A 145 0.49 31.02 19.54
C PRO A 145 1.76 30.28 19.13
N LYS A 146 2.88 31.00 19.05
CA LYS A 146 4.21 30.43 18.84
C LYS A 146 4.87 30.11 20.18
N ASP A 147 5.82 29.20 20.17
CA ASP A 147 6.71 28.99 21.32
C ASP A 147 7.85 30.00 21.32
N PRO A 148 8.16 30.66 22.45
CA PRO A 148 9.23 31.66 22.51
C PRO A 148 10.61 31.11 22.13
N VAL A 149 10.84 29.81 22.34
CA VAL A 149 12.13 29.17 22.08
C VAL A 149 12.05 28.26 20.86
N LYS A 150 10.97 27.48 20.73
CA LYS A 150 10.83 26.47 19.66
C LYS A 150 10.18 27.00 18.38
N GLY A 151 9.70 28.25 18.36
CA GLY A 151 9.02 28.85 17.22
C GLY A 151 7.67 28.18 16.92
N ILE A 152 7.45 27.78 15.67
CA ILE A 152 6.23 27.07 15.26
C ILE A 152 6.17 25.67 15.88
N VAL A 153 5.10 25.41 16.62
CA VAL A 153 4.75 24.10 17.21
C VAL A 153 3.38 23.68 16.70
N PHE A 154 3.32 22.58 15.95
CA PHE A 154 2.08 22.15 15.29
C PHE A 154 0.96 21.72 16.26
N SER A 155 1.30 21.22 17.45
CA SER A 155 0.31 20.88 18.48
C SER A 155 -0.48 22.09 18.98
N LYS A 156 0.06 23.31 18.85
CA LYS A 156 -0.65 24.56 19.17
C LYS A 156 -1.72 24.91 18.12
N LEU A 157 -1.56 24.46 16.87
CA LEU A 157 -2.61 24.56 15.85
C LEU A 157 -3.66 23.46 16.09
N ILE A 158 -3.24 22.20 15.96
CA ILE A 158 -4.11 21.02 16.11
C ILE A 158 -3.51 20.13 17.21
N PRO A 159 -4.16 20.02 18.39
CA PRO A 159 -3.68 19.22 19.50
C PRO A 159 -3.52 17.75 19.10
N THR A 160 -2.33 17.19 19.35
CA THR A 160 -2.00 15.82 19.01
C THR A 160 -2.90 14.83 19.76
N THR A 161 -2.87 14.89 21.09
CA THR A 161 -3.51 13.92 21.99
C THR A 161 -5.04 13.90 21.89
N PHE A 162 -5.68 15.07 21.72
CA PHE A 162 -7.14 15.18 21.80
C PHE A 162 -7.84 15.21 20.44
N PHE A 163 -7.10 15.43 19.35
CA PHE A 163 -7.72 15.49 18.01
C PHE A 163 -7.02 14.57 17.00
N ILE A 164 -5.71 14.74 16.80
CA ILE A 164 -4.98 13.95 15.80
C ILE A 164 -5.02 12.46 16.16
N ASP A 165 -4.67 12.10 17.39
CA ASP A 165 -4.57 10.69 17.78
C ASP A 165 -5.93 9.97 17.67
N PRO A 166 -7.06 10.49 18.21
CA PRO A 166 -8.36 9.86 18.00
C PRO A 166 -8.75 9.69 16.51
N VAL A 167 -8.52 10.71 15.69
CA VAL A 167 -8.86 10.67 14.25
C VAL A 167 -8.02 9.61 13.52
N PHE A 168 -6.71 9.58 13.73
CA PHE A 168 -5.83 8.61 13.07
C PHE A 168 -5.95 7.21 13.65
N MET A 169 -6.20 7.06 14.95
CA MET A 169 -6.49 5.76 15.58
C MET A 169 -7.80 5.19 15.04
N ALA A 170 -8.85 6.00 14.87
CA ALA A 170 -10.08 5.56 14.24
C ALA A 170 -9.86 5.12 12.78
N ALA A 171 -9.10 5.88 12.00
CA ALA A 171 -8.75 5.53 10.63
C ALA A 171 -7.92 4.23 10.56
N ALA A 172 -6.94 4.06 11.45
CA ALA A 172 -6.12 2.86 11.54
C ALA A 172 -6.94 1.63 11.98
N ALA A 173 -7.79 1.77 12.99
CA ALA A 173 -8.69 0.71 13.45
C ALA A 173 -9.65 0.28 12.34
N PHE A 174 -10.23 1.25 11.63
CA PHE A 174 -11.04 0.98 10.44
C PHE A 174 -10.25 0.17 9.40
N ALA A 175 -9.04 0.61 9.04
CA ALA A 175 -8.21 -0.09 8.06
C ALA A 175 -7.87 -1.52 8.50
N VAL A 176 -7.49 -1.72 9.76
CA VAL A 176 -7.18 -3.04 10.34
C VAL A 176 -8.39 -3.96 10.31
N ILE A 177 -9.59 -3.49 10.69
CA ILE A 177 -10.82 -4.27 10.66
C ILE A 177 -11.14 -4.71 9.22
N VAL A 178 -11.02 -3.80 8.25
CA VAL A 178 -11.26 -4.12 6.84
C VAL A 178 -10.26 -5.15 6.33
N PHE A 179 -8.97 -4.98 6.63
CA PHE A 179 -7.93 -5.96 6.27
C PHE A 179 -8.18 -7.32 6.89
N ALA A 180 -8.45 -7.38 8.20
CA ALA A 180 -8.72 -8.64 8.90
C ALA A 180 -9.89 -9.40 8.25
N ARG A 181 -11.00 -8.71 7.99
CA ARG A 181 -12.17 -9.32 7.31
C ARG A 181 -11.86 -9.76 5.89
N GLY A 182 -11.11 -8.96 5.13
CA GLY A 182 -10.70 -9.29 3.76
C GLY A 182 -9.79 -10.52 3.70
N ILE A 183 -8.78 -10.58 4.56
CA ILE A 183 -7.85 -11.71 4.68
C ILE A 183 -8.59 -12.98 5.10
N MET A 184 -9.46 -12.90 6.11
CA MET A 184 -10.23 -14.08 6.57
C MET A 184 -11.09 -14.66 5.43
N ARG A 185 -11.78 -13.80 4.66
CA ARG A 185 -12.57 -14.24 3.52
C ARG A 185 -11.69 -14.85 2.42
N TYR A 186 -10.59 -14.17 2.07
CA TYR A 186 -9.67 -14.64 1.05
C TYR A 186 -9.02 -15.99 1.44
N TRP A 187 -8.60 -16.13 2.69
CA TRP A 187 -8.06 -17.37 3.23
C TRP A 187 -9.07 -18.52 3.14
N ASN A 188 -10.32 -18.28 3.56
CA ASN A 188 -11.38 -19.29 3.49
C ASN A 188 -11.64 -19.74 2.04
N ASP A 189 -11.67 -18.82 1.08
CA ASP A 189 -11.88 -19.15 -0.32
C ASP A 189 -10.68 -19.94 -0.90
N MET A 190 -9.44 -19.57 -0.56
CA MET A 190 -8.25 -20.35 -0.91
C MET A 190 -8.30 -21.76 -0.31
N SER A 191 -8.61 -21.90 0.98
CA SER A 191 -8.73 -23.21 1.66
C SER A 191 -9.78 -24.12 1.01
N ARG A 192 -10.94 -23.55 0.66
CA ARG A 192 -12.01 -24.30 -0.04
C ARG A 192 -11.57 -24.81 -1.41
N ASN A 193 -10.78 -24.02 -2.14
CA ASN A 193 -10.34 -24.40 -3.48
C ASN A 193 -9.11 -25.33 -3.48
N ALA A 194 -8.23 -25.24 -2.49
CA ALA A 194 -7.04 -26.10 -2.39
C ALA A 194 -7.36 -27.53 -1.95
N GLY A 195 -8.45 -27.73 -1.19
CA GLY A 195 -8.86 -29.06 -0.72
C GLY A 195 -7.89 -29.69 0.31
N THR A 196 -6.91 -28.92 0.82
CA THR A 196 -5.89 -29.41 1.75
C THR A 196 -6.04 -28.81 3.14
N LYS A 197 -5.77 -29.63 4.18
CA LYS A 197 -5.41 -29.16 5.53
C LYS A 197 -3.89 -29.09 5.58
N GLY A 198 -3.32 -27.96 5.14
CA GLY A 198 -1.87 -27.72 5.12
C GLY A 198 -1.26 -27.56 6.51
N GLY A 199 0.08 -27.66 6.59
CA GLY A 199 0.90 -27.71 7.82
C GLY A 199 0.88 -26.45 8.71
N SER A 200 1.93 -26.24 9.51
CA SER A 200 1.96 -25.17 10.52
C SER A 200 1.86 -23.76 9.90
N ILE A 201 0.79 -23.04 10.21
CA ILE A 201 0.58 -21.64 9.79
C ILE A 201 1.68 -20.73 10.35
N ILE A 202 2.09 -20.94 11.60
CA ILE A 202 3.12 -20.11 12.25
C ILE A 202 4.48 -20.29 11.56
N GLY A 203 4.87 -21.54 11.27
CA GLY A 203 6.10 -21.83 10.53
C GLY A 203 6.08 -21.21 9.14
N ALA A 204 4.95 -21.32 8.43
CA ALA A 204 4.77 -20.70 7.12
C ALA A 204 4.83 -19.17 7.19
N ALA A 205 4.27 -18.55 8.24
CA ALA A 205 4.32 -17.11 8.46
C ALA A 205 5.74 -16.59 8.67
N ILE A 206 6.52 -17.23 9.55
CA ILE A 206 7.92 -16.86 9.80
C ILE A 206 8.75 -16.98 8.53
N SER A 207 8.58 -18.06 7.77
CA SER A 207 9.26 -18.27 6.49
C SER A 207 8.89 -17.19 5.47
N ALA A 208 7.60 -16.88 5.33
CA ALA A 208 7.14 -15.83 4.40
C ALA A 208 7.66 -14.45 4.78
N ILE A 209 7.64 -14.09 6.07
CA ILE A 209 8.17 -12.80 6.54
C ILE A 209 9.67 -12.68 6.26
N THR A 210 10.43 -13.73 6.57
CA THR A 210 11.88 -13.78 6.30
C THR A 210 12.16 -13.58 4.80
N GLU A 211 11.37 -14.22 3.95
CA GLU A 211 11.51 -14.09 2.50
C GLU A 211 11.13 -12.69 1.99
N ILE A 212 10.05 -12.10 2.52
CA ILE A 212 9.64 -10.73 2.21
C ILE A 212 10.75 -9.77 2.59
N LEU A 213 11.29 -9.84 3.81
CA LEU A 213 12.35 -8.93 4.26
C LEU A 213 13.64 -9.08 3.46
N ALA A 214 13.99 -10.31 3.07
CA ALA A 214 15.20 -10.57 2.30
C ALA A 214 15.08 -10.16 0.81
N HIS A 215 13.86 -9.96 0.29
CA HIS A 215 13.57 -9.54 -1.09
C HIS A 215 14.32 -10.31 -2.21
N ARG A 216 14.78 -11.53 -1.95
CA ARG A 216 15.71 -12.28 -2.83
C ARG A 216 15.09 -12.66 -4.18
N ARG A 217 13.78 -12.91 -4.23
CA ARG A 217 13.09 -13.38 -5.46
C ARG A 217 12.81 -12.27 -6.48
N PHE A 218 12.75 -11.00 -6.06
CA PHE A 218 12.44 -9.90 -6.97
C PHE A 218 13.55 -9.67 -8.01
N ASN A 219 14.80 -9.99 -7.66
CA ASN A 219 15.95 -9.90 -8.56
C ASN A 219 15.97 -10.99 -9.65
N LYS A 220 15.09 -11.99 -9.58
CA LYS A 220 14.97 -13.04 -10.60
C LYS A 220 14.24 -12.57 -11.87
N CYS A 221 13.65 -11.37 -11.87
CA CYS A 221 12.91 -10.85 -13.02
C CYS A 221 13.78 -9.94 -13.88
N GLU A 222 13.83 -10.19 -15.19
CA GLU A 222 14.85 -9.59 -16.06
C GLU A 222 14.36 -8.34 -16.80
N ALA A 223 13.12 -8.33 -17.31
CA ALA A 223 12.63 -7.24 -18.17
C ALA A 223 12.55 -5.89 -17.45
N THR A 224 12.45 -5.88 -16.11
CA THR A 224 12.35 -4.67 -15.31
C THR A 224 13.30 -4.66 -14.11
N LYS A 225 14.54 -5.17 -14.26
CA LYS A 225 15.53 -5.24 -13.16
C LYS A 225 15.73 -3.91 -12.39
N GLY A 226 15.74 -2.77 -13.09
CA GLY A 226 15.85 -1.43 -12.48
C GLY A 226 14.69 -1.05 -11.55
N ARG A 227 13.52 -1.70 -11.71
CA ARG A 227 12.36 -1.52 -10.82
C ARG A 227 12.63 -2.03 -9.41
N SER A 228 13.47 -3.07 -9.26
CA SER A 228 13.82 -3.67 -7.97
C SER A 228 14.37 -2.62 -7.01
N ILE A 229 15.38 -1.87 -7.47
CA ILE A 229 16.03 -0.82 -6.69
C ILE A 229 15.02 0.25 -6.28
N SER A 230 14.23 0.76 -7.24
CA SER A 230 13.23 1.80 -6.94
C SER A 230 12.18 1.32 -5.93
N HIS A 231 11.75 0.06 -6.00
CA HIS A 231 10.80 -0.51 -5.05
C HIS A 231 11.43 -0.70 -3.67
N MET A 232 12.66 -1.22 -3.59
CA MET A 232 13.37 -1.43 -2.32
C MET A 232 13.57 -0.11 -1.60
N LEU A 233 13.99 0.91 -2.33
CA LEU A 233 14.22 2.24 -1.77
C LEU A 233 12.93 2.83 -1.19
N VAL A 234 11.80 2.72 -1.90
CA VAL A 234 10.48 3.12 -1.37
C VAL A 234 10.10 2.29 -0.14
N PHE A 235 10.23 0.96 -0.20
CA PHE A 235 9.84 0.05 0.90
C PHE A 235 10.60 0.34 2.19
N TYR A 236 11.93 0.38 2.16
CA TYR A 236 12.73 0.62 3.37
C TYR A 236 12.59 2.06 3.87
N SER A 237 12.36 3.02 2.98
CA SER A 237 12.05 4.39 3.39
C SER A 237 10.71 4.48 4.13
N PHE A 238 9.67 3.80 3.66
CA PHE A 238 8.40 3.70 4.38
C PHE A 238 8.56 3.01 5.74
N ALA A 239 9.36 1.94 5.82
CA ALA A 239 9.64 1.27 7.08
C ALA A 239 10.37 2.21 8.07
N GLY A 240 11.39 2.94 7.61
CA GLY A 240 12.10 3.94 8.43
C GLY A 240 11.18 5.06 8.92
N LEU A 241 10.34 5.63 8.04
CA LEU A 241 9.36 6.65 8.41
C LEU A 241 8.31 6.13 9.41
N ALA A 242 7.87 4.88 9.24
CA ALA A 242 6.94 4.23 10.17
C ALA A 242 7.58 4.02 11.55
N ILE A 243 8.86 3.61 11.60
CA ILE A 243 9.65 3.51 12.84
C ILE A 243 9.75 4.87 13.51
N THR A 244 10.18 5.92 12.79
CA THR A 244 10.29 7.29 13.32
C THR A 244 8.94 7.78 13.88
N THR A 245 7.85 7.54 13.17
CA THR A 245 6.50 7.95 13.61
C THR A 245 6.05 7.19 14.86
N THR A 246 6.28 5.87 14.89
CA THR A 246 5.94 5.02 16.05
C THR A 246 6.77 5.42 17.27
N TRP A 247 8.05 5.75 17.07
CA TRP A 247 8.92 6.21 18.15
C TRP A 247 8.50 7.57 18.70
N ALA A 248 7.95 8.46 17.87
CA ALA A 248 7.40 9.73 18.34
C ALA A 248 6.24 9.54 19.35
N LEU A 249 5.48 8.43 19.28
CA LEU A 249 4.48 8.08 20.29
C LEU A 249 5.14 7.69 21.62
N ILE A 250 6.27 6.99 21.56
CA ILE A 250 7.07 6.66 22.76
C ILE A 250 7.57 7.94 23.42
N TYR A 251 8.07 8.90 22.64
CA TYR A 251 8.46 10.22 23.16
C TYR A 251 7.30 10.98 23.80
N LEU A 252 6.13 10.99 23.16
CA LEU A 252 4.96 11.73 23.63
C LEU A 252 4.35 11.11 24.90
N TYR A 253 4.12 9.80 24.90
CA TYR A 253 3.39 9.12 25.98
C TYR A 253 4.28 8.46 27.03
N GLY A 254 5.55 8.20 26.72
CA GLY A 254 6.50 7.60 27.67
C GLY A 254 6.57 8.35 29.01
N PRO A 255 6.75 9.68 29.03
CA PRO A 255 6.74 10.46 30.27
C PRO A 255 5.43 10.34 31.06
N VAL A 256 4.30 10.31 30.37
CA VAL A 256 2.97 10.18 30.99
C VAL A 256 2.82 8.81 31.63
N ILE A 257 3.22 7.75 30.93
CA ILE A 257 3.16 6.36 31.41
C ILE A 257 4.06 6.16 32.63
N MET A 258 5.30 6.66 32.61
CA MET A 258 6.20 6.52 33.77
C MET A 258 5.69 7.27 34.99
N LYS A 259 5.20 8.51 34.82
CA LYS A 259 4.58 9.25 35.92
C LYS A 259 3.38 8.51 36.52
N PHE A 260 2.55 7.91 35.67
CA PHE A 260 1.44 7.08 36.10
C PHE A 260 1.90 5.84 36.90
N LEU A 261 3.05 5.28 36.56
CA LEU A 261 3.69 4.16 37.29
C LEU A 261 4.49 4.60 38.52
N GLY A 262 4.48 5.89 38.89
CA GLY A 262 5.24 6.43 40.03
C GLY A 262 6.75 6.53 39.78
N MET A 263 7.20 6.53 38.53
CA MET A 263 8.60 6.65 38.14
C MET A 263 8.90 8.02 37.54
N GLU A 264 10.11 8.54 37.81
CA GLU A 264 10.59 9.77 37.17
C GLU A 264 10.89 9.52 35.68
N PRO A 265 10.51 10.45 34.78
CA PRO A 265 10.77 10.26 33.37
C PRO A 265 12.26 10.20 33.00
N LEU A 266 12.62 9.20 32.20
CA LEU A 266 13.95 9.11 31.62
C LEU A 266 14.25 10.35 30.77
N GLN A 267 15.46 10.90 30.90
CA GLN A 267 15.87 12.14 30.23
C GLN A 267 15.79 12.09 28.70
N TRP A 268 15.91 10.91 28.09
CA TRP A 268 15.81 10.74 26.64
C TRP A 268 14.38 10.73 26.12
N LEU A 269 13.36 10.71 26.99
CA LEU A 269 11.96 10.82 26.61
C LEU A 269 11.57 12.29 26.46
N LEU A 270 11.67 12.78 25.23
CA LEU A 270 11.62 14.20 24.87
C LEU A 270 10.25 14.88 25.07
N GLY A 271 9.18 14.12 25.25
CA GLY A 271 7.82 14.67 25.42
C GLY A 271 7.27 15.23 24.11
N GLU A 272 6.69 16.43 24.17
CA GLU A 272 6.07 17.06 22.99
C GLU A 272 7.11 17.60 21.99
N SER A 273 6.87 17.27 20.71
CA SER A 273 7.59 17.83 19.57
C SER A 273 7.49 19.38 19.53
N PRO A 274 8.40 20.10 18.85
CA PRO A 274 9.46 19.62 17.95
C PRO A 274 10.68 19.05 18.68
N TYR A 275 11.26 18.00 18.11
CA TYR A 275 12.50 17.38 18.60
C TYR A 275 13.75 18.05 17.99
N PRO A 276 14.91 18.00 18.68
CA PRO A 276 16.17 18.50 18.15
C PRO A 276 16.55 17.84 16.82
N LEU A 277 17.24 18.57 15.93
CA LEU A 277 17.70 18.03 14.64
C LEU A 277 18.77 16.93 14.81
N THR A 278 19.45 16.91 15.94
CA THR A 278 20.46 15.90 16.31
C THR A 278 19.84 14.62 16.87
N ASP A 279 18.53 14.59 17.13
CA ASP A 279 17.85 13.39 17.61
C ASP A 279 17.98 12.24 16.57
N PRO A 280 18.36 11.02 17.01
CA PRO A 280 18.59 9.91 16.09
C PRO A 280 17.35 9.53 15.28
N MET A 281 16.14 9.68 15.83
CA MET A 281 14.90 9.39 15.10
C MET A 281 14.55 10.47 14.09
N LYS A 282 14.92 11.73 14.38
CA LYS A 282 14.85 12.82 13.41
C LYS A 282 15.80 12.59 12.24
N ILE A 283 17.04 12.18 12.51
CA ILE A 283 18.02 11.80 11.47
C ILE A 283 17.50 10.64 10.63
N LEU A 284 17.03 9.56 11.27
CA LEU A 284 16.42 8.41 10.58
C LEU A 284 15.24 8.85 9.70
N GLY A 285 14.38 9.73 10.21
CA GLY A 285 13.24 10.29 9.48
C GLY A 285 13.68 11.04 8.23
N ASN A 286 14.71 11.90 8.35
CA ASN A 286 15.21 12.71 7.23
C ASN A 286 15.95 11.87 6.18
N VAL A 287 16.75 10.88 6.61
CA VAL A 287 17.38 9.91 5.70
C VAL A 287 16.31 9.10 4.97
N SER A 288 15.27 8.66 5.67
CA SER A 288 14.16 7.92 5.08
C SER A 288 13.34 8.78 4.12
N ALA A 289 13.12 10.07 4.43
CA ALA A 289 12.44 11.00 3.55
C ALA A 289 13.23 11.24 2.25
N ALA A 290 14.55 11.41 2.34
CA ALA A 290 15.43 11.53 1.18
C ALA A 290 15.44 10.24 0.33
N GLY A 291 15.50 9.09 0.99
CA GLY A 291 15.35 7.78 0.35
C GLY A 291 14.01 7.67 -0.38
N LEU A 292 12.90 8.07 0.25
CA LEU A 292 11.58 8.03 -0.35
C LEU A 292 11.49 8.95 -1.57
N ALA A 293 12.10 10.14 -1.51
CA ALA A 293 12.18 11.08 -2.63
C ALA A 293 12.90 10.51 -3.84
N LEU A 294 14.11 9.98 -3.63
CA LEU A 294 14.83 9.31 -4.70
C LEU A 294 14.05 8.08 -5.21
N GLY A 295 13.48 7.30 -4.30
CA GLY A 295 12.72 6.09 -4.63
C GLY A 295 11.50 6.37 -5.49
N ILE A 296 10.67 7.34 -5.12
CA ILE A 296 9.44 7.66 -5.87
C ILE A 296 9.75 8.27 -7.24
N LEU A 297 10.79 9.11 -7.34
CA LEU A 297 11.25 9.65 -8.61
C LEU A 297 11.77 8.53 -9.54
N LEU A 298 12.54 7.59 -9.01
CA LEU A 298 12.99 6.41 -9.76
C LEU A 298 11.82 5.52 -10.18
N VAL A 299 10.78 5.36 -9.35
CA VAL A 299 9.56 4.61 -9.72
C VAL A 299 8.86 5.27 -10.91
N ILE A 300 8.69 6.60 -10.88
CA ILE A 300 8.07 7.37 -11.97
C ILE A 300 8.90 7.22 -13.25
N PHE A 301 10.21 7.47 -13.16
CA PHE A 301 11.13 7.37 -14.29
C PHE A 301 11.13 5.97 -14.91
N ASN A 302 11.27 4.92 -14.10
CA ASN A 302 11.28 3.54 -14.57
C ASN A 302 9.95 3.13 -15.23
N ARG A 303 8.83 3.67 -14.76
CA ARG A 303 7.51 3.39 -15.33
C ARG A 303 7.33 4.03 -16.71
N ILE A 304 7.77 5.28 -16.88
CA ILE A 304 7.73 5.97 -18.18
C ILE A 304 8.69 5.30 -19.16
N LYS A 305 9.95 5.06 -18.73
CA LYS A 305 11.00 4.43 -19.56
C LYS A 305 10.60 3.05 -20.08
N ASN A 306 9.92 2.24 -19.28
CA ASN A 306 9.55 0.86 -19.63
C ASN A 306 8.11 0.73 -20.14
N SER A 307 7.41 1.84 -20.41
CA SER A 307 5.99 1.84 -20.80
C SER A 307 5.68 0.98 -22.03
N ALA A 308 6.59 0.96 -23.02
CA ALA A 308 6.44 0.13 -24.21
C ALA A 308 6.52 -1.39 -23.93
N LYS A 309 7.31 -1.80 -22.91
CA LYS A 309 7.55 -3.21 -22.58
C LYS A 309 6.61 -3.76 -21.51
N ALA A 310 6.27 -2.93 -20.52
CA ALA A 310 5.57 -3.34 -19.30
C ALA A 310 4.26 -2.58 -19.05
N GLY A 311 3.86 -1.70 -19.98
CA GLY A 311 2.71 -0.82 -19.84
C GLY A 311 3.00 0.39 -18.94
N ILE A 312 2.24 1.48 -19.14
CA ILE A 312 2.36 2.70 -18.32
C ILE A 312 1.73 2.53 -16.93
N GLY A 313 0.89 1.51 -16.73
CA GLY A 313 0.14 1.28 -15.50
C GLY A 313 -1.27 1.84 -15.52
N SER A 314 -2.07 1.36 -14.58
CA SER A 314 -3.44 1.77 -14.37
C SER A 314 -3.54 3.07 -13.56
N TYR A 315 -4.72 3.69 -13.57
CA TYR A 315 -5.06 4.79 -12.65
C TYR A 315 -4.66 4.48 -11.19
N TYR A 316 -4.93 3.26 -10.75
CA TYR A 316 -4.67 2.81 -9.38
C TYR A 316 -3.18 2.84 -9.02
N ASP A 317 -2.32 2.61 -10.01
CA ASP A 317 -0.86 2.71 -9.85
C ASP A 317 -0.41 4.16 -9.68
N TRP A 318 -0.95 5.05 -10.53
CA TRP A 318 -0.60 6.47 -10.54
C TRP A 318 -1.19 7.23 -9.36
N LEU A 319 -2.41 6.91 -8.92
CA LEU A 319 -3.00 7.47 -7.72
C LEU A 319 -2.10 7.20 -6.51
N PHE A 320 -1.67 5.94 -6.35
CA PHE A 320 -0.80 5.58 -5.24
C PHE A 320 0.54 6.32 -5.30
N ILE A 321 1.19 6.35 -6.47
CA ILE A 321 2.43 7.11 -6.68
C ILE A 321 2.25 8.59 -6.32
N GLY A 322 1.14 9.19 -6.76
CA GLY A 322 0.82 10.58 -6.47
C GLY A 322 0.63 10.84 -4.98
N VAL A 323 -0.18 10.02 -4.30
CA VAL A 323 -0.39 10.15 -2.84
C VAL A 323 0.93 10.02 -2.09
N VAL A 324 1.75 9.02 -2.41
CA VAL A 324 3.08 8.85 -1.77
C VAL A 324 3.98 10.06 -2.02
N PHE A 325 4.01 10.57 -3.25
CA PHE A 325 4.77 11.77 -3.59
C PHE A 325 4.30 12.99 -2.78
N PHE A 326 3.00 13.21 -2.67
CA PHE A 326 2.47 14.34 -1.90
C PHE A 326 2.66 14.18 -0.38
N VAL A 327 2.50 12.97 0.18
CA VAL A 327 2.85 12.69 1.59
C VAL A 327 4.30 13.08 1.86
N MET A 328 5.21 12.63 1.00
CA MET A 328 6.63 12.93 1.12
C MET A 328 6.93 14.44 0.97
N ALA A 329 6.44 15.07 -0.11
CA ALA A 329 6.72 16.47 -0.38
C ALA A 329 6.18 17.37 0.73
N THR A 330 4.92 17.17 1.15
CA THR A 330 4.32 17.93 2.24
C THR A 330 4.98 17.65 3.58
N GLY A 331 5.51 16.44 3.82
CA GLY A 331 6.26 16.13 5.04
C GLY A 331 7.58 16.89 5.13
N ILE A 332 8.37 16.87 4.05
CA ILE A 332 9.64 17.62 3.95
C ILE A 332 9.36 19.13 4.04
N LEU A 333 8.38 19.63 3.30
CA LEU A 333 8.03 21.05 3.32
C LEU A 333 7.48 21.51 4.68
N SER A 334 6.74 20.65 5.40
CA SER A 334 6.30 20.97 6.77
C SER A 334 7.49 21.19 7.70
N GLU A 335 8.56 20.41 7.58
CA GLU A 335 9.79 20.63 8.34
C GLU A 335 10.51 21.91 7.92
N VAL A 336 10.70 22.11 6.62
CA VAL A 336 11.40 23.29 6.08
C VAL A 336 10.69 24.58 6.47
N PHE A 337 9.39 24.69 6.23
CA PHE A 337 8.63 25.90 6.57
C PHE A 337 8.53 26.16 8.06
N ARG A 338 8.52 25.10 8.89
CA ARG A 338 8.61 25.24 10.35
C ARG A 338 9.99 25.79 10.77
N LEU A 339 11.08 25.28 10.19
CA LEU A 339 12.44 25.77 10.48
C LEU A 339 12.67 27.21 9.99
N MET A 340 12.03 27.60 8.89
CA MET A 340 11.98 28.99 8.42
C MET A 340 11.09 29.89 9.28
N ASN A 341 10.38 29.32 10.25
CA ASN A 341 9.43 30.03 11.11
C ASN A 341 8.36 30.81 10.31
N ASN A 342 7.92 30.26 9.17
CA ASN A 342 6.91 30.87 8.29
C ASN A 342 5.55 30.18 8.48
N GLU A 343 4.67 30.79 9.27
CA GLU A 343 3.35 30.29 9.63
C GLU A 343 2.40 30.13 8.44
N MET A 344 2.46 31.06 7.49
CA MET A 344 1.56 31.11 6.33
C MET A 344 1.81 29.94 5.37
N LEU A 345 3.02 29.37 5.39
CA LEU A 345 3.35 28.17 4.63
C LEU A 345 3.33 26.91 5.50
N ALA A 346 3.82 26.97 6.74
CA ALA A 346 3.94 25.81 7.61
C ALA A 346 2.58 25.20 7.97
N TYR A 347 1.61 26.00 8.40
CA TYR A 347 0.32 25.47 8.85
C TYR A 347 -0.52 24.87 7.70
N PRO A 348 -0.70 25.52 6.54
CA PRO A 348 -1.37 24.89 5.40
C PRO A 348 -0.69 23.61 4.93
N THR A 349 0.65 23.62 4.86
CA THR A 349 1.43 22.44 4.43
C THR A 349 1.26 21.28 5.41
N TYR A 350 1.22 21.57 6.71
CA TYR A 350 0.97 20.56 7.74
C TYR A 350 -0.44 19.98 7.65
N ILE A 351 -1.47 20.81 7.44
CA ILE A 351 -2.86 20.34 7.22
C ILE A 351 -2.93 19.47 5.96
N ALA A 352 -2.27 19.89 4.88
CA ALA A 352 -2.18 19.10 3.65
C ALA A 352 -1.48 17.76 3.92
N HIS A 353 -0.37 17.76 4.66
CA HIS A 353 0.35 16.55 5.04
C HIS A 353 -0.56 15.58 5.81
N LEU A 354 -1.21 16.04 6.88
CA LEU A 354 -2.17 15.23 7.64
C LEU A 354 -3.29 14.69 6.75
N SER A 355 -3.77 15.49 5.79
CA SER A 355 -4.83 15.06 4.87
C SER A 355 -4.37 13.92 3.95
N PHE A 356 -3.17 14.02 3.39
CA PHE A 356 -2.59 12.97 2.56
C PHE A 356 -2.25 11.70 3.36
N VAL A 357 -1.73 11.84 4.58
CA VAL A 357 -1.43 10.69 5.46
C VAL A 357 -2.72 9.99 5.88
N PHE A 358 -3.77 10.74 6.24
CA PHE A 358 -5.08 10.17 6.52
C PHE A 358 -5.62 9.40 5.31
N PHE A 359 -5.58 10.02 4.12
CA PHE A 359 -6.01 9.37 2.88
C PHE A 359 -5.25 8.06 2.64
N LEU A 360 -3.93 8.07 2.84
CA LEU A 360 -3.07 6.90 2.68
C LEU A 360 -3.49 5.75 3.59
N PHE A 361 -3.74 6.00 4.88
CA PHE A 361 -4.09 4.96 5.86
C PHE A 361 -5.56 4.54 5.80
N ALA A 362 -6.50 5.49 5.83
CA ALA A 362 -7.93 5.20 5.84
C ALA A 362 -8.36 4.41 4.59
N TYR A 363 -7.74 4.69 3.44
CA TYR A 363 -8.02 4.01 2.18
C TYR A 363 -7.00 2.92 1.82
N ALA A 364 -6.02 2.61 2.69
CA ALA A 364 -5.04 1.53 2.46
C ALA A 364 -5.67 0.18 2.06
N PRO A 365 -6.78 -0.28 2.69
CA PRO A 365 -7.42 -1.55 2.32
C PRO A 365 -8.08 -1.56 0.94
N PHE A 366 -8.30 -0.37 0.37
CA PHE A 366 -8.95 -0.16 -0.91
C PHE A 366 -8.00 0.44 -1.95
N SER A 367 -6.70 0.49 -1.63
CA SER A 367 -5.66 1.05 -2.50
C SER A 367 -4.60 0.00 -2.84
N LYS A 368 -3.57 0.40 -3.59
CA LYS A 368 -2.46 -0.49 -3.93
C LYS A 368 -1.66 -0.93 -2.70
N MET A 369 -1.78 -0.24 -1.56
CA MET A 369 -1.13 -0.64 -0.30
C MET A 369 -1.58 -2.02 0.17
N ALA A 370 -2.83 -2.39 -0.07
CA ALA A 370 -3.35 -3.70 0.27
C ALA A 370 -2.58 -4.85 -0.39
N HIS A 371 -1.85 -4.61 -1.49
CA HIS A 371 -1.04 -5.65 -2.12
C HIS A 371 -0.07 -6.31 -1.13
N MET A 372 0.52 -5.54 -0.21
CA MET A 372 1.48 -6.04 0.77
C MET A 372 0.81 -7.09 1.67
N VAL A 373 -0.42 -6.81 2.09
CA VAL A 373 -1.21 -7.66 2.97
C VAL A 373 -1.67 -8.93 2.25
N TYR A 374 -2.37 -8.79 1.12
CA TYR A 374 -2.89 -9.95 0.38
C TYR A 374 -1.78 -10.84 -0.19
N ARG A 375 -0.66 -10.24 -0.62
CA ARG A 375 0.53 -10.99 -1.04
C ARG A 375 1.16 -11.76 0.10
N ALA A 376 1.36 -11.13 1.26
CA ALA A 376 1.88 -11.82 2.44
C ALA A 376 0.97 -12.99 2.82
N THR A 377 -0.35 -12.78 2.86
CA THR A 377 -1.33 -13.85 3.09
C THR A 377 -1.21 -14.99 2.08
N ALA A 378 -1.11 -14.68 0.78
CA ALA A 378 -0.96 -15.70 -0.27
C ALA A 378 0.36 -16.48 -0.15
N MET A 379 1.46 -15.82 0.23
CA MET A 379 2.75 -16.48 0.47
C MET A 379 2.69 -17.43 1.67
N VAL A 380 2.08 -17.00 2.78
CA VAL A 380 1.86 -17.87 3.95
C VAL A 380 1.02 -19.07 3.55
N PHE A 381 -0.10 -18.84 2.85
CA PHE A 381 -0.98 -19.92 2.40
C PHE A 381 -0.25 -20.89 1.46
N ALA A 382 0.51 -20.39 0.49
CA ALA A 382 1.26 -21.23 -0.45
C ALA A 382 2.24 -22.17 0.26
N LYS A 383 3.03 -21.64 1.21
CA LYS A 383 3.95 -22.46 2.02
C LYS A 383 3.20 -23.47 2.89
N GLN A 384 2.11 -23.04 3.52
CA GLN A 384 1.29 -23.92 4.37
C GLN A 384 0.67 -25.07 3.57
N ALA A 385 0.16 -24.78 2.37
CA ALA A 385 -0.53 -25.73 1.51
C ALA A 385 0.42 -26.66 0.73
N GLY A 386 1.74 -26.60 0.95
CA GLY A 386 2.73 -27.38 0.19
C GLY A 386 2.69 -27.03 -1.29
N ARG A 387 2.45 -25.76 -1.61
CA ARG A 387 2.47 -25.25 -2.98
C ARG A 387 3.90 -24.95 -3.46
N GLU A 388 4.78 -24.55 -2.55
CA GLU A 388 6.19 -24.21 -2.79
C GLU A 388 7.12 -25.17 -2.09
#